data_AF-A0AAW1VSR7-F1
#
_entry.id   AF-A0AAW1VSR7-F1
#
_cell.length_a   1.000
_cell.length_b   1.000
_cell.length_c   1.000
_cell.angle_alpha   90.00
_cell.angle_beta   90.00
_cell.angle_gamma   90.00
#
_symmetry.space_group_name_H-M   'P 1'
#
loop_
_entity.id
_entity.type
_entity.pdbx_description
1 polymer ?
#
loop_
_entity_poly.entity_id
_entity_poly.type
_entity_poly.pdbx_seq_one_letter_code
_entity_poly.pdbx_strand_id
1 'polypeptide(L)'
;MSVGRKRLQYNSTLMPLAPGRGNIIVDSGTTLTMLPKDFYNKLELTVSKAIRSKPARDARRYLSLCYKTKSAIKAPTITAHFTGADVKLKPLNTFLRASMDAMTSSKRLSFKPTDCTKN
;
A
#
# COMPACT_ATOMS: atom_id res chain seq x y z
N MET A 1 -5.10 -7.86 5.61
CA MET A 1 -3.67 -7.65 5.27
C MET A 1 -2.88 -7.34 6.54
N SER A 2 -1.56 -7.56 6.53
CA SER A 2 -0.64 -7.21 7.63
C SER A 2 0.52 -6.35 7.12
N VAL A 3 1.03 -5.46 7.98
CA VAL A 3 2.26 -4.68 7.76
C VAL A 3 3.30 -5.16 8.76
N GLY A 4 4.33 -5.85 8.28
CA GLY A 4 5.21 -6.63 9.15
C GLY A 4 4.40 -7.62 9.98
N ARG A 5 4.50 -7.53 11.31
CA ARG A 5 3.73 -8.38 12.25
C ARG A 5 2.36 -7.81 12.63
N LYS A 6 2.01 -6.60 12.19
CA LYS A 6 0.77 -5.93 12.61
C LYS A 6 -0.36 -6.24 11.62
N ARG A 7 -1.36 -6.98 12.09
CA ARG A 7 -2.58 -7.30 11.32
C ARG A 7 -3.53 -6.10 11.32
N LEU A 8 -4.08 -5.78 10.15
CA LEU A 8 -5.06 -4.72 9.97
C LEU A 8 -6.47 -5.32 9.88
N GLN A 9 -7.38 -4.76 10.67
CA GLN A 9 -8.80 -5.14 10.63
C GLN A 9 -9.49 -4.49 9.43
N TYR A 10 -10.16 -5.33 8.65
CA TYR A 10 -11.03 -4.92 7.56
C TYR A 10 -12.47 -4.92 8.06
N ASN A 11 -13.12 -3.75 8.02
CA ASN A 11 -14.51 -3.63 8.43
C ASN A 11 -15.38 -3.87 7.19
N SER A 12 -16.01 -5.04 7.12
CA SER A 12 -16.73 -5.52 5.94
C SER A 12 -18.18 -5.03 5.85
N THR A 13 -18.59 -4.05 6.65
CA THR A 13 -19.99 -3.58 6.76
C THR A 13 -20.58 -3.06 5.43
N LEU A 14 -19.76 -2.88 4.39
CA LEU A 14 -20.14 -2.35 3.08
C LEU A 14 -20.27 -3.41 1.97
N MET A 15 -20.06 -4.71 2.25
CA MET A 15 -20.24 -5.77 1.24
C MET A 15 -21.32 -6.78 1.68
N PRO A 16 -22.56 -6.67 1.16
CA PRO A 16 -23.65 -7.61 1.46
C PRO A 16 -23.54 -8.94 0.69
N LEU A 17 -22.52 -9.11 -0.15
CA LEU A 17 -22.19 -10.40 -0.77
C LEU A 17 -21.54 -11.28 0.30
N ALA A 18 -22.30 -12.26 0.80
CA ALA A 18 -21.96 -13.39 1.66
C ALA A 18 -20.69 -13.26 2.54
N PRO A 19 -20.79 -13.46 3.88
CA PRO A 19 -19.67 -13.27 4.79
C PRO A 19 -18.42 -14.06 4.37
N GLY A 20 -17.41 -13.35 3.86
CA GLY A 20 -16.02 -13.81 3.84
C GLY A 20 -15.50 -14.50 2.58
N ARG A 21 -16.18 -14.48 1.43
CA ARG A 21 -15.62 -15.04 0.18
C ARG A 21 -15.84 -14.12 -1.03
N GLY A 22 -14.82 -13.96 -1.88
CA GLY A 22 -14.92 -13.22 -3.16
C GLY A 22 -14.65 -11.71 -3.10
N ASN A 23 -13.96 -11.19 -2.08
CA ASN A 23 -13.73 -9.76 -1.86
C ASN A 23 -12.43 -9.19 -2.48
N ILE A 24 -11.71 -9.97 -3.31
CA ILE A 24 -10.45 -9.57 -3.92
C ILE A 24 -10.48 -9.94 -5.40
N ILE A 25 -10.12 -8.98 -6.25
CA ILE A 25 -9.91 -9.16 -7.69
C ILE A 25 -8.41 -9.08 -7.97
N VAL A 26 -7.89 -9.98 -8.81
CA VAL A 26 -6.52 -9.93 -9.32
C VAL A 26 -6.61 -9.52 -10.78
N ASP A 27 -6.14 -8.32 -11.07
CA ASP A 27 -6.20 -7.72 -12.40
C ASP A 27 -4.80 -7.37 -12.90
N SER A 28 -4.33 -8.08 -13.93
CA SER A 28 -3.03 -7.82 -14.56
C SER A 28 -3.00 -6.51 -15.37
N GLY A 29 -4.17 -5.94 -15.70
CA GLY A 29 -4.30 -4.65 -16.38
C GLY A 29 -4.04 -3.44 -15.48
N THR A 30 -3.92 -3.64 -14.16
CA THR A 30 -3.79 -2.55 -13.19
C THR A 30 -2.40 -2.50 -12.55
N THR A 31 -1.77 -1.31 -12.56
CA THR A 31 -0.44 -1.10 -11.94
C THR A 31 -0.48 -0.94 -10.41
N LEU A 32 -1.53 -0.33 -9.85
CA LEU A 32 -1.63 -0.01 -8.43
C LEU A 32 -2.65 -0.90 -7.72
N THR A 33 -2.36 -1.33 -6.49
CA THR A 33 -3.36 -2.07 -5.70
C THR A 33 -4.39 -1.10 -5.12
N MET A 34 -5.63 -1.22 -5.57
CA MET A 34 -6.74 -0.41 -5.08
C MET A 34 -7.38 -1.04 -3.82
N LEU A 35 -7.66 -0.21 -2.82
CA LEU A 35 -8.26 -0.64 -1.55
C LEU A 35 -9.44 0.27 -1.16
N PRO A 36 -10.46 -0.25 -0.46
CA PRO A 36 -11.49 0.59 0.13
C PRO A 36 -10.87 1.68 1.01
N LYS A 37 -11.36 2.91 0.86
CA LYS A 37 -10.75 4.14 1.39
C LYS A 37 -10.34 4.05 2.87
N ASP A 38 -11.23 3.58 3.74
CA ASP A 38 -10.93 3.47 5.17
C ASP A 38 -9.82 2.46 5.46
N PHE A 39 -9.79 1.38 4.68
CA PHE A 39 -8.75 0.37 4.80
C PHE A 39 -7.42 0.85 4.23
N TYR A 40 -7.45 1.59 3.11
CA TYR A 40 -6.29 2.28 2.57
C TYR A 40 -5.67 3.23 3.60
N ASN A 41 -6.45 4.10 4.22
CA ASN A 41 -5.97 5.06 5.22
C ASN A 41 -5.30 4.35 6.42
N LYS A 42 -5.89 3.24 6.89
CA LYS A 42 -5.31 2.41 7.96
C LYS A 42 -4.00 1.76 7.53
N LEU A 43 -3.93 1.24 6.30
CA LEU A 43 -2.73 0.63 5.73
C LEU A 43 -1.61 1.66 5.62
N GLU A 44 -1.91 2.79 4.99
CA GLU A 44 -0.97 3.87 4.77
C GLU A 44 -0.38 4.37 6.09
N LEU A 45 -1.22 4.72 7.06
CA LEU A 45 -0.78 5.16 8.38
C LEU A 45 0.08 4.12 9.09
N THR A 46 -0.21 2.84 8.90
CA THR A 46 0.56 1.76 9.51
C THR A 46 1.92 1.58 8.84
N VAL A 47 1.97 1.67 7.50
CA VAL A 47 3.23 1.65 6.74
C VAL A 47 4.11 2.84 7.13
N SER A 48 3.52 4.04 7.24
CA SER A 48 4.29 5.25 7.57
C SER A 48 4.94 5.18 8.95
N LYS A 49 4.24 4.61 9.95
CA LYS A 49 4.77 4.36 11.29
C LYS A 49 5.81 3.25 11.35
N ALA A 50 5.78 2.29 10.42
CA ALA A 50 6.71 1.17 10.38
C ALA A 50 8.04 1.51 9.71
N ILE A 51 8.12 2.62 8.98
CA ILE A 51 9.33 3.09 8.31
C ILE A 51 9.98 4.18 9.17
N ARG A 52 11.28 4.03 9.47
CA ARG A 52 12.02 4.96 10.33
C ARG A 52 12.20 6.36 9.72
N SER A 53 12.32 6.43 8.40
CA SER A 53 12.49 7.69 7.68
C SER A 53 11.18 8.47 7.62
N LYS A 54 11.25 9.80 7.67
CA LYS A 54 10.07 10.65 7.47
C LYS A 54 9.64 10.64 5.98
N PRO A 55 8.33 10.56 5.68
CA PRO A 55 7.85 10.76 4.31
C PRO A 55 8.28 12.14 3.78
N ALA A 56 8.67 12.19 2.52
CA ALA A 56 8.89 13.45 1.82
C ALA A 56 7.54 14.17 1.63
N ARG A 57 7.54 15.50 1.73
CA ARG A 57 6.37 16.30 1.33
C ARG A 57 6.15 16.13 -0.17
N ASP A 58 5.07 15.44 -0.56
CA ASP A 58 4.65 15.38 -1.96
C ASP A 58 3.79 16.60 -2.27
N ALA A 59 4.36 17.58 -2.99
CA ALA A 59 3.65 18.78 -3.42
C ALA A 59 2.47 18.45 -4.36
N ARG A 60 2.48 17.27 -4.99
CA ARG A 60 1.45 16.88 -5.98
C ARG A 60 0.30 16.06 -5.37
N ARG A 61 0.37 15.64 -4.09
CA ARG A 61 -0.64 14.86 -3.34
C ARG A 61 -1.22 13.59 -4.00
N TYR A 62 -0.81 13.21 -5.20
CA TYR A 62 -1.41 12.09 -5.95
C TYR A 62 -1.18 10.69 -5.33
N LEU A 63 -0.13 10.48 -4.52
CA LEU A 63 0.19 9.21 -3.85
C LEU A 63 0.76 9.53 -2.48
N SER A 64 0.19 9.00 -1.41
CA SER A 64 0.31 9.67 -0.11
C SER A 64 1.57 9.31 0.70
N LEU A 65 2.24 8.19 0.45
CA LEU A 65 3.59 7.94 0.97
C LEU A 65 4.68 7.94 -0.10
N CYS A 66 5.59 8.90 0.06
CA CYS A 66 6.77 9.09 -0.77
C CYS A 66 8.01 9.16 0.14
N TYR A 67 9.07 8.42 -0.20
CA TYR A 67 10.33 8.44 0.52
C TYR A 67 11.49 8.73 -0.44
N LYS A 68 12.36 9.66 -0.06
CA LYS A 68 13.64 9.86 -0.74
C LYS A 68 14.65 8.89 -0.16
N THR A 69 15.26 8.08 -1.00
CA THR A 69 16.31 7.14 -0.58
C THR A 69 17.43 7.08 -1.61
N LYS A 70 18.67 6.94 -1.14
CA LYS A 70 19.86 6.73 -1.97
C LYS A 70 20.00 5.26 -2.41
N SER A 71 19.34 4.34 -1.69
CA SER A 71 19.41 2.88 -1.91
C SER A 71 18.02 2.25 -1.84
N ALA A 72 17.93 0.92 -1.78
CA ALA A 72 16.65 0.23 -1.62
C ALA A 72 15.90 0.71 -0.35
N ILE A 73 14.60 0.90 -0.46
CA ILE A 73 13.78 1.32 0.68
C ILE A 73 13.72 0.18 1.72
N LYS A 74 14.07 0.50 2.96
CA LYS A 74 13.90 -0.40 4.11
C LYS A 74 12.47 -0.30 4.63
N ALA A 75 11.54 -0.92 3.92
CA ALA A 75 10.12 -0.97 4.26
C ALA A 75 9.73 -2.38 4.77
N PRO A 76 8.67 -2.49 5.60
CA PRO A 76 8.16 -3.79 6.02
C PRO A 76 7.56 -4.56 4.84
N THR A 77 7.58 -5.90 4.95
CA THR A 77 6.77 -6.76 4.06
C THR A 77 5.28 -6.51 4.36
N ILE A 78 4.47 -6.41 3.31
CA ILE A 78 3.01 -6.37 3.42
C ILE A 78 2.48 -7.74 3.04
N THR A 79 1.63 -8.33 3.86
CA THR A 79 1.05 -9.65 3.59
C THR A 79 -0.44 -9.51 3.26
N ALA A 80 -0.84 -9.97 2.09
CA ALA A 80 -2.25 -10.22 1.78
C ALA A 80 -2.61 -11.64 2.24
N HIS A 81 -3.64 -11.74 3.07
CA HIS A 81 -4.09 -13.01 3.65
C HIS A 81 -5.31 -13.48 2.86
N PHE A 82 -5.16 -14.58 2.13
CA PHE A 82 -6.24 -15.29 1.46
C PHE A 82 -6.65 -16.50 2.31
N THR A 83 -7.80 -17.08 2.01
CA THR A 83 -8.19 -18.36 2.61
C THR A 83 -7.17 -19.42 2.21
N GLY A 84 -6.48 -19.99 3.20
CA GLY A 84 -5.49 -21.06 3.00
C GLY A 84 -4.12 -20.62 2.48
N ALA A 85 -3.88 -19.32 2.24
CA ALA A 85 -2.60 -18.86 1.72
C ALA A 85 -2.26 -17.40 2.09
N ASP A 86 -0.96 -17.12 2.20
CA ASP A 86 -0.42 -15.78 2.44
C ASP A 86 0.45 -15.33 1.27
N VAL A 87 0.09 -14.20 0.66
CA VAL A 87 0.91 -13.55 -0.37
C VAL A 87 1.77 -12.48 0.28
N LYS A 88 3.08 -12.72 0.34
CA LYS A 88 4.08 -11.80 0.92
C LYS A 88 4.59 -10.83 -0.15
N LEU A 89 4.20 -9.57 -0.05
CA LEU A 89 4.62 -8.49 -0.92
C LEU A 89 5.85 -7.79 -0.32
N LYS A 90 7.02 -8.03 -0.91
CA LYS A 90 8.28 -7.39 -0.50
C LYS A 90 8.26 -5.91 -0.90
N PRO A 91 9.18 -5.06 -0.38
CA PRO A 91 9.27 -3.65 -0.78
C PRO A 91 9.38 -3.43 -2.30
N LEU A 92 9.95 -4.39 -3.03
CA LEU A 92 9.99 -4.36 -4.50
C LEU A 92 8.60 -4.41 -5.15
N ASN A 93 7.62 -5.08 -4.51
CA ASN A 93 6.24 -5.19 -4.98
C ASN A 93 5.36 -4.03 -4.49
N THR A 94 5.75 -3.37 -3.39
CA THR A 94 4.90 -2.37 -2.71
C THR A 94 5.37 -0.93 -2.88
N PHE A 95 6.55 -0.70 -3.46
CA PHE A 95 7.07 0.64 -3.72
C PHE A 95 7.55 0.83 -5.17
N LEU A 96 6.92 1.77 -5.87
CA LEU A 96 7.32 2.18 -7.22
C LEU A 96 8.45 3.21 -7.16
N ARG A 97 9.34 3.17 -8.16
CA ARG A 97 10.33 4.24 -8.38
C ARG A 97 9.63 5.38 -9.13
N ALA A 98 9.54 6.55 -8.51
CA ALA A 98 8.80 7.69 -9.06
C ALA A 98 9.67 8.70 -9.83
N SER A 99 10.98 8.73 -9.59
CA SER A 99 11.92 9.52 -10.38
C SER A 99 13.32 8.90 -10.37
N MET A 100 14.02 9.05 -11.48
CA MET A 100 15.47 8.82 -11.57
C MET A 100 16.14 10.19 -11.50
N ASP A 101 16.36 10.68 -10.29
CA ASP A 101 17.44 11.65 -10.10
C ASP A 101 18.70 10.83 -9.74
N ALA A 102 19.83 11.09 -10.39
CA ALA A 102 21.00 10.23 -10.36
C ALA A 102 21.56 10.03 -8.94
N MET A 103 21.24 10.95 -8.02
CA MET A 103 21.75 10.97 -6.65
C MET A 103 20.75 10.50 -5.57
N THR A 104 19.44 10.56 -5.84
CA THR A 104 18.39 10.05 -4.93
C THR A 104 17.16 9.58 -5.70
N SER A 105 16.69 8.36 -5.43
CA SER A 105 15.45 7.84 -6.01
C SER A 105 14.27 8.10 -5.08
N SER A 106 13.19 8.63 -5.65
CA SER A 106 11.89 8.71 -4.96
C SER A 106 11.19 7.34 -5.02
N LYS A 107 10.76 6.81 -3.88
CA LYS A 107 10.00 5.57 -3.74
C LYS A 107 8.60 5.88 -3.23
N ARG A 108 7.57 5.47 -3.95
CA ARG A 108 6.16 5.73 -3.62
C ARG A 108 5.42 4.44 -3.33
N LEU A 109 4.60 4.42 -2.28
CA LEU A 109 3.73 3.28 -1.96
C LEU A 109 2.78 3.01 -3.14
N SER A 110 2.68 1.76 -3.59
CA SER A 110 1.95 1.34 -4.80
C SER A 110 0.47 1.01 -4.56
N PHE A 111 -0.14 1.66 -3.57
CA PHE A 111 -1.54 1.47 -3.19
C PHE A 111 -2.32 2.77 -3.40
N LYS A 112 -3.63 2.67 -3.65
CA LYS A 112 -4.54 3.82 -3.73
C LYS A 112 -5.94 3.50 -3.20
N PRO A 113 -6.73 4.52 -2.80
CA PRO A 113 -8.15 4.32 -2.54
C PRO A 113 -8.89 3.95 -3.83
N THR A 114 -9.95 3.14 -3.71
CA THR A 114 -10.88 2.83 -4.82
C THR A 114 -11.74 4.03 -5.23
N ASP A 115 -11.92 5.00 -4.35
CA ASP A 115 -12.66 6.24 -4.59
C ASP A 115 -11.76 7.27 -5.29
N CYS A 116 -12.05 7.54 -6.57
CA CYS A 116 -11.27 8.44 -7.42
C CYS A 116 -11.44 9.95 -7.09
N THR A 117 -12.31 10.31 -6.14
CA THR A 117 -12.70 11.72 -5.92
C THR A 117 -11.82 12.49 -4.93
N LYS A 118 -10.85 11.86 -4.24
CA LYS A 118 -9.99 12.56 -3.27
C LYS A 118 -8.50 12.26 -3.48
N ASN A 119 -7.75 13.32 -3.81
CA ASN A 119 -6.28 13.41 -3.77
C ASN A 119 -5.82 14.07 -2.46
#